data_AF-G5R1T6-F1
#
_entry.id   AF-G5R1T6-F1
#
_cell.length_a   1.000
_cell.length_b   1.000
_cell.length_c   1.000
_cell.angle_alpha   90.00
_cell.angle_beta   90.00
_cell.angle_gamma   90.00
#
_symmetry.space_group_name_H-M   'P 1'
#
loop_
_entity.id
_entity.type
_entity.pdbx_description
1 polymer ?
#
loop_
_entity_poly.entity_id
_entity_poly.type
_entity_poly.pdbx_seq_one_letter_code
_entity_poly.pdbx_strand_id
1 'polypeptide(L)'
;MNQDGFVKEWIEEGFIAMESPNDPKPSIKIVNGAVTELDGKPVSEFDLIDHFIARYGINLNRAEEVMAMDSVKLANMLCDPNVKRSEIVPLTTAMTPAKIVEVVSHMNVVEMMMAMQKMRARRTPSQQAHVTNVKDNPVQIAADAA
;
A
#
# COMPACT_ATOMS: atom_id res chain seq x y z
N MET A 1 0.49 24.01 16.11
CA MET A 1 -0.32 23.25 17.09
C MET A 1 -1.74 23.82 17.19
N ASN A 2 -2.02 24.91 17.91
CA ASN A 2 -3.41 25.43 18.00
C ASN A 2 -3.97 26.07 16.71
N GLN A 3 -3.12 26.26 15.69
CA GLN A 3 -3.54 26.69 14.35
C GLN A 3 -3.68 25.51 13.38
N ASP A 4 -3.36 24.29 13.81
CA ASP A 4 -3.44 23.09 13.00
C ASP A 4 -4.90 22.62 13.01
N GLY A 5 -5.42 22.23 11.84
CA GLY A 5 -6.80 21.78 11.69
C GLY A 5 -6.97 20.34 12.18
N PHE A 6 -7.18 20.15 13.49
CA PHE A 6 -7.57 18.85 14.03
C PHE A 6 -9.07 18.67 13.93
N VAL A 7 -9.49 17.56 13.31
CA VAL A 7 -10.91 17.17 13.20
C VAL A 7 -11.12 15.80 13.81
N LYS A 8 -12.37 15.50 14.18
CA LYS A 8 -12.79 14.15 14.54
C LYS A 8 -12.97 13.32 13.28
N GLU A 9 -12.86 12.01 13.43
CA GLU A 9 -13.13 11.08 12.35
C GLU A 9 -14.56 11.23 11.81
N TRP A 10 -14.70 11.04 10.50
CA TRP A 10 -15.98 11.04 9.80
C TRP A 10 -16.01 9.88 8.79
N ILE A 11 -16.50 8.72 9.26
CA ILE A 11 -16.45 7.43 8.55
C ILE A 11 -17.21 7.47 7.21
N GLU A 12 -18.38 8.11 7.18
CA GLU A 12 -19.25 8.17 5.99
C GLU A 12 -18.61 8.91 4.80
N GLU A 13 -17.80 9.93 5.08
CA GLU A 13 -17.10 10.74 4.06
C GLU A 13 -15.64 10.30 3.87
N GLY A 14 -15.23 9.20 4.49
CA GLY A 14 -13.86 8.67 4.41
C GLY A 14 -12.81 9.50 5.17
N PHE A 15 -13.22 10.39 6.08
CA PHE A 15 -12.29 11.15 6.92
C PHE A 15 -11.83 10.31 8.12
N ILE A 16 -11.09 9.25 7.83
CA ILE A 16 -10.46 8.34 8.79
C ILE A 16 -9.15 7.85 8.16
N ALA A 17 -8.10 7.67 8.96
CA ALA A 17 -6.76 7.39 8.43
C ALA A 17 -6.60 5.95 7.93
N MET A 18 -7.12 4.98 8.67
CA MET A 18 -7.00 3.53 8.41
C MET A 18 -7.96 2.78 9.33
N GLU A 19 -8.11 1.46 9.10
CA GLU A 19 -8.95 0.57 9.94
C GLU A 19 -10.42 1.01 9.99
N SER A 20 -10.95 1.51 8.87
CA SER A 20 -12.35 1.93 8.79
C SER A 20 -13.25 0.70 8.86
N PRO A 21 -14.39 0.77 9.57
CA PRO A 21 -15.38 -0.30 9.53
C PRO A 21 -16.03 -0.47 8.16
N ASN A 22 -15.91 0.53 7.27
CA ASN A 22 -16.40 0.47 5.89
C ASN A 22 -15.37 -0.14 4.92
N ASP A 23 -14.13 -0.37 5.35
CA ASP A 23 -13.11 -0.99 4.49
C ASP A 23 -13.50 -2.45 4.19
N PRO A 24 -13.32 -2.91 2.94
CA PRO A 24 -13.66 -4.27 2.58
C PRO A 24 -12.75 -5.29 3.28
N LYS A 25 -13.30 -6.47 3.57
CA LYS A 25 -12.49 -7.59 4.04
C LYS A 25 -11.63 -8.14 2.88
N PRO A 26 -10.37 -8.54 3.13
CA PRO A 26 -9.53 -9.10 2.08
C PRO A 26 -10.13 -10.37 1.47
N SER A 27 -10.30 -10.40 0.16
CA SER A 27 -10.69 -11.62 -0.57
C SER A 27 -10.26 -11.59 -2.03
N ILE A 28 -10.08 -12.77 -2.62
CA ILE A 28 -9.90 -12.89 -4.07
C ILE A 28 -10.53 -14.21 -4.54
N LYS A 29 -11.12 -14.21 -5.73
CA LYS A 29 -11.53 -15.44 -6.43
C LYS A 29 -11.06 -15.39 -7.87
N ILE A 30 -10.51 -16.50 -8.36
CA ILE A 30 -9.98 -16.61 -9.71
C ILE A 30 -10.68 -17.77 -10.44
N VAL A 31 -11.18 -17.51 -11.64
CA VAL A 31 -11.77 -18.52 -12.52
C VAL A 31 -11.12 -18.42 -13.89
N ASN A 32 -10.57 -19.52 -14.38
CA ASN A 32 -9.89 -19.60 -15.70
C ASN A 32 -8.80 -18.52 -15.88
N GLY A 33 -8.05 -18.22 -14.82
CA GLY A 33 -6.97 -17.23 -14.84
C GLY A 33 -7.43 -15.76 -14.82
N ALA A 34 -8.72 -15.49 -14.61
CA ALA A 34 -9.27 -14.16 -14.45
C ALA A 34 -9.91 -13.98 -13.06
N VAL A 35 -9.71 -12.81 -12.45
CA VAL A 35 -10.32 -12.46 -11.17
C VAL A 35 -11.82 -12.25 -11.34
N THR A 36 -12.62 -12.95 -10.53
CA THR A 36 -14.09 -12.83 -10.49
C THR A 36 -14.60 -12.14 -9.22
N GLU A 37 -13.75 -12.00 -8.19
CA GLU A 37 -14.03 -11.24 -6.97
C GLU A 37 -12.72 -10.64 -6.44
N LEU A 38 -12.77 -9.39 -5.99
CA LEU A 38 -11.65 -8.66 -5.38
C LEU A 38 -12.15 -7.90 -4.16
N ASP A 39 -11.59 -8.21 -2.98
CA ASP A 39 -11.89 -7.56 -1.70
C ASP A 39 -13.40 -7.41 -1.45
N GLY A 40 -14.11 -8.54 -1.51
CA GLY A 40 -15.56 -8.63 -1.28
C GLY A 40 -16.44 -8.13 -2.43
N LYS A 41 -15.86 -7.51 -3.47
CA LYS A 41 -16.59 -6.99 -4.62
C LYS A 41 -16.61 -8.01 -5.77
N PRO A 42 -17.78 -8.38 -6.34
CA PRO A 42 -17.82 -9.22 -7.52
C PRO A 42 -17.41 -8.46 -8.78
N VAL A 43 -16.91 -9.15 -9.80
CA VAL A 43 -16.45 -8.54 -11.07
C VAL A 43 -17.52 -7.70 -11.79
N SER A 44 -18.80 -7.97 -11.56
CA SER A 44 -19.93 -7.19 -12.09
C SER A 44 -20.06 -5.80 -11.49
N GLU A 45 -19.46 -5.57 -10.32
CA GLU A 45 -19.47 -4.30 -9.60
C GLU A 45 -18.14 -3.55 -9.71
N PHE A 46 -17.15 -4.13 -10.39
CA PHE A 46 -15.84 -3.51 -10.56
C PHE A 46 -15.96 -2.15 -11.25
N ASP A 47 -15.28 -1.17 -10.66
CA ASP A 47 -14.99 0.08 -11.34
C ASP A 47 -13.67 -0.03 -12.15
N LEU A 48 -13.21 1.10 -12.70
CA LEU A 48 -11.98 1.14 -13.49
C LEU A 48 -10.72 0.80 -12.68
N ILE A 49 -10.69 1.14 -11.39
CA ILE A 49 -9.58 0.85 -10.49
C ILE A 49 -9.56 -0.65 -10.21
N ASP A 50 -10.70 -1.23 -9.84
CA ASP A 50 -10.82 -2.66 -9.59
C ASP A 50 -10.40 -3.46 -10.83
N HIS A 51 -10.91 -3.09 -12.01
CA HIS A 51 -10.54 -3.74 -13.27
C HIS A 51 -9.04 -3.66 -13.56
N PHE A 52 -8.40 -2.52 -13.29
CA PHE A 52 -6.98 -2.36 -13.52
C PHE A 52 -6.14 -3.22 -12.56
N ILE A 53 -6.45 -3.18 -11.27
CA ILE A 53 -5.76 -3.96 -10.24
C ILE A 53 -5.94 -5.46 -10.50
N ALA A 54 -7.17 -5.90 -10.73
CA ALA A 54 -7.51 -7.31 -10.96
C ALA A 54 -6.81 -7.89 -12.20
N ARG A 55 -6.60 -7.08 -13.25
CA ARG A 55 -5.96 -7.53 -14.50
C ARG A 55 -4.45 -7.41 -14.51
N TYR A 56 -3.88 -6.43 -13.79
CA TYR A 56 -2.48 -6.04 -13.96
C TYR A 56 -1.71 -5.84 -12.65
N GLY A 57 -2.40 -5.66 -11.52
CA GLY A 57 -1.79 -5.28 -10.25
C GLY A 57 -1.38 -6.45 -9.36
N ILE A 58 -1.93 -7.65 -9.59
CA ILE A 58 -1.76 -8.81 -8.70
C ILE A 58 -1.19 -9.99 -9.47
N ASN A 59 -0.17 -10.63 -8.91
CA ASN A 59 0.35 -11.90 -9.39
C ASN A 59 -0.62 -13.04 -9.03
N LEU A 60 -1.49 -13.38 -9.98
CA LEU A 60 -2.56 -14.36 -9.80
C LEU A 60 -2.06 -15.78 -9.48
N ASN A 61 -0.83 -16.14 -9.84
CA ASN A 61 -0.29 -17.49 -9.63
C ASN A 61 -0.18 -17.89 -8.15
N ARG A 62 -0.08 -16.90 -7.24
CA ARG A 62 0.04 -17.13 -5.79
C ARG A 62 -1.00 -16.38 -4.98
N ALA A 63 -1.94 -15.70 -5.63
CA ALA A 63 -2.87 -14.83 -4.92
C ALA A 63 -3.71 -15.60 -3.90
N GLU A 64 -4.34 -16.70 -4.29
CA GLU A 64 -5.14 -17.52 -3.35
C GLU A 64 -4.30 -18.09 -2.19
N GLU A 65 -3.07 -18.54 -2.47
CA GLU A 65 -2.12 -19.01 -1.45
C GLU A 65 -1.82 -17.91 -0.42
N VAL A 66 -1.47 -16.71 -0.89
CA VAL A 66 -1.09 -15.59 -0.02
C VAL A 66 -2.28 -15.01 0.72
N MET A 67 -3.47 -14.97 0.10
CA MET A 67 -4.70 -14.52 0.74
C MET A 67 -5.09 -15.41 1.92
N ALA A 68 -4.78 -16.71 1.86
CA ALA A 68 -5.00 -17.66 2.95
C ALA A 68 -3.96 -17.57 4.09
N MET A 69 -2.85 -16.84 3.89
CA MET A 69 -1.85 -16.65 4.95
C MET A 69 -2.38 -15.70 6.03
N ASP A 70 -2.00 -15.97 7.28
CA ASP A 70 -2.25 -15.07 8.41
C ASP A 70 -1.53 -13.74 8.21
N SER A 71 -2.29 -12.64 8.29
CA SER A 71 -1.77 -11.28 8.11
C SER A 71 -0.80 -10.87 9.22
N VAL A 72 -0.99 -11.37 10.44
CA VAL A 72 -0.03 -11.14 11.55
C VAL A 72 1.29 -11.84 11.26
N LYS A 73 1.26 -13.07 10.72
CA LYS A 73 2.48 -13.77 10.29
C LYS A 73 3.21 -13.02 9.17
N LEU A 74 2.47 -12.50 8.20
CA LEU A 74 3.03 -11.67 7.12
C LEU A 74 3.64 -10.36 7.65
N ALA A 75 2.99 -9.72 8.62
CA ALA A 75 3.50 -8.51 9.29
C ALA A 75 4.81 -8.80 10.04
N ASN A 76 4.88 -9.93 10.75
CA ASN A 76 6.11 -10.39 11.38
C ASN A 76 7.22 -10.63 10.35
N MET A 77 6.92 -11.27 9.21
CA MET A 77 7.90 -11.44 8.13
C MET A 77 8.43 -10.10 7.59
N LEU A 78 7.61 -9.05 7.56
CA LEU A 78 8.05 -7.72 7.13
C LEU A 78 9.12 -7.13 8.04
N CYS A 79 8.98 -7.23 9.36
CA CYS A 79 9.95 -6.67 10.31
C CYS A 79 11.05 -7.65 10.76
N ASP A 80 10.91 -8.95 10.50
CA ASP A 80 11.94 -9.96 10.82
C ASP A 80 13.21 -9.74 9.96
N PRO A 81 14.39 -9.43 10.55
CA PRO A 81 15.62 -9.23 9.78
C PRO A 81 16.11 -10.48 9.04
N ASN A 82 15.66 -11.68 9.42
CA ASN A 82 16.11 -12.94 8.84
C ASN A 82 15.33 -13.35 7.59
N VAL A 83 14.12 -12.81 7.39
CA VAL A 83 13.34 -13.01 6.17
C VAL A 83 13.77 -12.00 5.11
N LYS A 84 14.39 -12.46 4.03
CA LYS A 84 14.96 -11.56 3.02
C LYS A 84 13.87 -10.82 2.25
N ARG A 85 14.20 -9.63 1.74
CA ARG A 85 13.34 -8.87 0.81
C ARG A 85 12.88 -9.72 -0.39
N SER A 86 13.77 -10.57 -0.92
CA SER A 86 13.47 -11.47 -2.05
C SER A 86 12.42 -12.54 -1.73
N GLU A 87 12.19 -12.85 -0.46
CA GLU A 87 11.16 -13.79 -0.01
C GLU A 87 9.81 -13.10 0.20
N ILE A 88 9.83 -11.80 0.53
CA ILE A 88 8.63 -11.00 0.80
C ILE A 88 7.98 -10.49 -0.49
N VAL A 89 8.78 -10.00 -1.45
CA VAL A 89 8.24 -9.43 -2.70
C VAL A 89 7.31 -10.40 -3.45
N PRO A 90 7.63 -11.71 -3.59
CA PRO A 90 6.71 -12.66 -4.21
C PRO A 90 5.39 -12.85 -3.46
N LEU A 91 5.34 -12.54 -2.16
CA LEU A 91 4.11 -12.59 -1.36
C LEU A 91 3.32 -11.31 -1.56
N THR A 92 3.94 -10.15 -1.35
CA THR A 92 3.24 -8.85 -1.41
C THR A 92 2.74 -8.52 -2.81
N THR A 93 3.42 -8.96 -3.86
CA THR A 93 2.94 -8.80 -5.26
C THR A 93 1.75 -9.70 -5.60
N ALA A 94 1.37 -10.62 -4.72
CA ALA A 94 0.19 -11.48 -4.85
C ALA A 94 -0.92 -11.14 -3.84
N MET A 95 -0.76 -10.07 -3.04
CA MET A 95 -1.79 -9.58 -2.12
C MET A 95 -2.79 -8.68 -2.86
N THR A 96 -4.04 -8.69 -2.41
CA THR A 96 -5.02 -7.66 -2.79
C THR A 96 -4.76 -6.34 -2.04
N PRO A 97 -5.36 -5.22 -2.47
CA PRO A 97 -5.27 -3.95 -1.75
C PRO A 97 -5.67 -4.06 -0.27
N ALA A 98 -6.82 -4.66 0.04
CA ALA A 98 -7.25 -4.80 1.44
C ALA A 98 -6.29 -5.72 2.22
N LYS A 99 -5.74 -6.77 1.59
CA LYS A 99 -4.82 -7.69 2.28
C LYS A 99 -3.54 -7.00 2.72
N ILE A 100 -2.91 -6.20 1.86
CA ILE A 100 -1.66 -5.54 2.23
C ILE A 100 -1.89 -4.45 3.30
N VAL A 101 -3.05 -3.79 3.29
CA VAL A 101 -3.46 -2.86 4.35
C VAL A 101 -3.68 -3.59 5.67
N GLU A 102 -4.40 -4.72 5.68
CA GLU A 102 -4.61 -5.54 6.88
C GLU A 102 -3.27 -5.97 7.50
N VAL A 103 -2.31 -6.41 6.69
CA VAL A 103 -0.96 -6.79 7.15
C VAL A 103 -0.26 -5.64 7.86
N VAL A 104 -0.19 -4.45 7.26
CA VAL A 104 0.55 -3.33 7.87
C VAL A 104 -0.19 -2.69 9.04
N SER A 105 -1.51 -2.87 9.14
CA SER A 105 -2.32 -2.39 10.27
C SER A 105 -2.01 -3.15 11.57
N HIS A 106 -1.43 -4.35 11.48
CA HIS A 106 -0.92 -5.08 12.65
C HIS A 106 0.43 -4.56 13.18
N MET A 107 1.01 -3.52 12.57
CA MET A 107 2.34 -3.04 12.89
C MET A 107 2.27 -1.68 13.59
N ASN A 108 3.08 -1.49 14.62
CA ASN A 108 3.36 -0.16 15.11
C ASN A 108 4.46 0.51 14.27
N VAL A 109 4.68 1.81 14.49
CA VAL A 109 5.64 2.60 13.69
C VAL A 109 7.10 2.11 13.80
N VAL A 110 7.50 1.48 14.91
CA VAL A 110 8.87 0.92 15.06
C VAL A 110 9.05 -0.30 14.15
N GLU A 111 8.06 -1.18 14.10
CA GLU A 111 8.05 -2.35 13.22
C GLU A 111 8.00 -1.91 11.76
N MET A 112 7.19 -0.89 11.43
CA MET A 112 7.15 -0.31 10.09
C MET A 112 8.50 0.29 9.67
N MET A 113 9.19 1.00 10.55
CA MET A 113 10.54 1.53 10.27
C MET A 113 11.54 0.39 10.03
N MET A 114 11.46 -0.68 10.83
CA MET A 114 12.30 -1.88 10.66
C MET A 114 12.04 -2.57 9.32
N ALA A 115 10.78 -2.74 8.94
CA ALA A 115 10.41 -3.29 7.63
C ALA A 115 10.84 -2.38 6.48
N MET A 116 10.65 -1.06 6.60
CA MET A 116 10.96 -0.08 5.56
C MET A 116 12.44 -0.10 5.17
N GLN A 117 13.35 -0.15 6.14
CA GLN A 117 14.79 -0.19 5.82
C GLN A 117 15.21 -1.47 5.08
N LYS A 118 14.49 -2.58 5.27
CA LYS A 118 14.70 -3.83 4.54
C LYS A 118 14.05 -3.82 3.16
N MET A 119 12.83 -3.30 3.04
CA MET A 119 12.02 -3.34 1.82
C MET A 119 12.39 -2.26 0.80
N ARG A 120 13.04 -1.18 1.24
CA ARG A 120 13.55 -0.11 0.36
C ARG A 120 14.36 -0.70 -0.80
N ALA A 121 13.94 -0.40 -2.02
CA ALA A 121 14.52 -1.01 -3.22
C ALA A 121 15.99 -0.62 -3.45
N ARG A 122 16.34 0.65 -3.21
CA ARG A 122 17.73 1.12 -3.26
C ARG A 122 18.37 1.09 -1.88
N ARG A 123 19.60 0.56 -1.83
CA ARG A 123 20.39 0.54 -0.59
C ARG A 123 20.60 1.94 -0.01
N THR A 124 21.09 2.86 -0.85
CA THR A 124 21.37 4.24 -0.45
C THR A 124 20.10 5.09 -0.51
N PRO A 125 19.68 5.74 0.59
CA PRO A 125 18.59 6.70 0.56
C PRO A 125 18.98 7.95 -0.26
N SER A 126 17.99 8.69 -0.71
CA SER A 126 18.15 9.91 -1.52
C SER A 126 17.08 10.90 -1.13
N GLN A 127 17.25 12.16 -1.52
CA GLN A 127 16.29 13.23 -1.28
C GLN A 127 15.81 13.85 -2.60
N GLN A 128 14.70 14.58 -2.53
CA GLN A 128 14.14 15.42 -3.58
C GLN A 128 13.84 16.81 -2.99
N ALA A 129 13.98 17.87 -3.77
CA ALA A 129 13.67 19.24 -3.37
C ALA A 129 12.65 19.88 -4.33
N HIS A 130 11.88 20.85 -3.83
CA HIS A 130 11.08 21.73 -4.66
C HIS A 130 11.89 22.96 -5.03
N VAL A 131 11.87 23.33 -6.32
CA VAL A 131 12.46 24.57 -6.80
C VAL A 131 11.40 25.32 -7.59
N THR A 132 10.72 26.22 -6.90
CA THR A 132 9.60 27.00 -7.45
C THR A 132 9.65 28.41 -6.88
N ASN A 133 9.02 29.37 -7.56
CA ASN A 133 8.79 30.69 -7.01
C ASN A 133 7.46 31.24 -7.53
N VAL A 134 6.82 32.11 -6.76
CA VAL A 134 5.48 32.65 -7.07
C VAL A 134 5.40 33.50 -8.35
N LYS A 135 6.53 33.73 -9.02
CA LYS A 135 6.65 34.49 -10.28
C LYS A 135 7.01 33.60 -11.46
N ASP A 136 7.17 32.29 -11.25
CA ASP A 136 7.69 31.35 -12.24
C ASP A 136 8.97 31.87 -12.91
N ASN A 137 9.79 32.61 -12.16
CA ASN A 137 10.99 33.25 -12.68
C ASN A 137 12.03 32.17 -13.02
N PRO A 138 12.39 31.99 -14.30
CA PRO A 138 13.29 30.91 -14.72
C PRO A 138 14.73 31.12 -14.25
N VAL A 139 15.17 32.38 -14.07
CA VAL A 139 16.52 32.69 -13.56
C VAL A 139 16.64 32.25 -12.11
N GLN A 140 15.61 32.49 -11.31
CA GLN A 140 15.58 32.04 -9.92
C GLN A 140 15.50 30.51 -9.83
N ILE A 141 14.66 29.85 -10.64
CA ILE A 141 14.57 28.39 -10.67
C ILE A 141 15.94 27.76 -11.00
N ALA A 142 16.63 28.29 -12.00
CA ALA A 142 17.97 27.80 -12.35
C ALA A 142 18.98 28.01 -11.21
N ALA A 143 18.93 29.16 -10.54
CA ALA A 143 19.84 29.47 -9.43
C ALA A 143 19.57 28.62 -8.18
N ASP A 144 18.31 28.42 -7.79
CA ASP A 144 17.91 27.62 -6.62
C ASP A 144 18.10 26.11 -6.85
N ALA A 145 18.12 25.65 -8.11
CA ALA A 145 18.35 24.26 -8.47
C ALA A 145 19.84 23.86 -8.55
N ALA A 146 20.75 24.82 -8.68
CA ALA A 146 22.19 24.60 -8.84
C ALA A 146 22.90 24.38 -7.49
#